data_AF-A0A2N3G625-F1
#
_entry.id   AF-A0A2N3G625-F1
#
_cell.length_a   1.000
_cell.length_b   1.000
_cell.length_c   1.000
_cell.angle_alpha   90.00
_cell.angle_beta   90.00
_cell.angle_gamma   90.00
#
_symmetry.space_group_name_H-M   'P 1'
#
loop_
_entity.id
_entity.type
_entity.pdbx_description
1 polymer ?
#
loop_
_entity_poly.entity_id
_entity_poly.type
_entity_poly.pdbx_seq_one_letter_code
_entity_poly.pdbx_strand_id
1 'polypeptide(L)'
;MLMKKAIALALVLPVILSLAVALAGCGYSEEEVKRNLSNELQQLEAALDCLLDSITCSSYPMLEIFWDTFELQYKQTMNVARKVKSVELAGVESSHEDLKKAVGNALSDQSLQQNLDLIPSVGAKLQISLRELNKTGTPIK
;
A
#
# COMPACT_ATOMS: atom_id res chain seq x y z
N MET A 1 7.21 -31.79 -34.27
CA MET A 1 7.96 -30.53 -34.39
C MET A 1 7.24 -29.46 -33.57
N LEU A 2 7.97 -28.76 -32.72
CA LEU A 2 7.60 -27.54 -31.96
C LEU A 2 6.52 -27.66 -30.87
N MET A 3 6.93 -28.26 -29.74
CA MET A 3 6.72 -27.58 -28.45
C MET A 3 7.40 -26.21 -28.48
N LYS A 4 6.73 -25.14 -28.01
CA LYS A 4 7.31 -24.05 -27.19
C LYS A 4 6.37 -22.81 -27.14
N LYS A 5 6.16 -22.35 -25.90
CA LYS A 5 5.79 -20.99 -25.45
C LYS A 5 4.30 -20.68 -25.27
N ALA A 6 3.80 -21.02 -24.08
CA ALA A 6 2.96 -20.11 -23.30
C ALA A 6 3.20 -20.43 -21.81
N ILE A 7 4.42 -20.13 -21.35
CA ILE A 7 4.77 -20.11 -19.93
C ILE A 7 4.47 -18.70 -19.42
N ALA A 8 3.88 -18.65 -18.23
CA ALA A 8 3.75 -17.50 -17.33
C ALA A 8 2.63 -16.49 -17.61
N LEU A 9 1.37 -16.93 -17.42
CA LEU A 9 0.45 -16.14 -16.60
C LEU A 9 0.34 -16.87 -15.27
N ALA A 10 1.35 -16.71 -14.42
CA ALA A 10 1.34 -17.22 -13.06
C ALA A 10 1.33 -16.02 -12.12
N LEU A 11 0.35 -16.03 -11.21
CA LEU A 11 0.31 -15.28 -9.95
C LEU A 11 0.00 -13.78 -10.07
N VAL A 12 -1.27 -13.45 -10.32
CA VAL A 12 -1.85 -12.23 -9.74
C VAL A 12 -3.13 -12.66 -9.02
N LEU A 13 -3.15 -12.44 -7.70
CA LEU A 13 -4.16 -12.80 -6.70
C LEU A 13 -4.23 -14.31 -6.34
N PRO A 14 -4.01 -14.66 -5.06
CA PRO A 14 -4.85 -14.17 -3.98
C PRO A 14 -4.07 -13.76 -2.71
N VAL A 15 -4.19 -12.50 -2.29
CA VAL A 15 -3.96 -12.12 -0.88
C VAL A 15 -5.23 -11.45 -0.38
N ILE A 16 -6.33 -12.21 -0.41
CA ILE A 16 -7.55 -11.88 0.31
C ILE A 16 -7.79 -13.05 1.25
N LEU A 17 -7.25 -12.94 2.46
CA LEU A 17 -7.74 -13.51 3.73
C LEU A 17 -6.56 -13.60 4.69
N SER A 18 -6.41 -12.59 5.55
CA SER A 18 -5.67 -12.75 6.80
C SER A 18 -6.26 -11.83 7.85
N LEU A 19 -7.10 -12.43 8.68
CA LEU A 19 -7.41 -12.08 10.07
C LEU A 19 -8.20 -10.79 10.34
N ALA A 20 -9.52 -10.92 10.18
CA ALA A 20 -10.45 -10.40 11.18
C ALA A 20 -10.41 -11.27 12.45
N VAL A 21 -9.36 -11.12 13.26
CA VAL A 21 -9.25 -11.67 14.64
C VAL A 21 -8.41 -10.65 15.41
N ALA A 22 -8.80 -9.99 16.49
CA ALA A 22 -9.98 -10.05 17.33
C ALA A 22 -10.32 -8.64 17.85
N LEU A 23 -11.58 -8.24 17.71
CA LEU A 23 -12.19 -7.16 18.48
C LEU A 23 -12.91 -7.78 19.68
N ALA A 24 -12.16 -8.32 20.65
CA ALA A 24 -12.66 -8.61 21.99
C ALA A 24 -11.50 -9.04 22.93
N GLY A 25 -11.05 -8.14 23.81
CA GLY A 25 -10.77 -8.50 25.20
C GLY A 25 -9.56 -9.36 25.57
N CYS A 26 -8.59 -9.66 24.70
CA CYS A 26 -7.28 -10.16 25.10
C CYS A 26 -6.20 -9.21 24.57
N GLY A 27 -5.51 -8.52 25.48
CA GLY A 27 -4.49 -7.53 25.13
C GLY A 27 -3.34 -8.17 24.34
N TYR A 28 -3.26 -7.88 23.05
CA TYR A 28 -2.09 -8.18 22.24
C TYR A 28 -0.85 -7.56 22.89
N SER A 29 0.24 -8.32 22.98
CA SER A 29 1.51 -7.77 23.45
C SER A 29 2.01 -6.73 22.44
N GLU A 30 2.75 -5.73 22.91
CA GLU A 30 3.30 -4.69 22.02
C GLU A 30 4.16 -5.30 20.90
N GLU A 31 4.88 -6.39 21.19
CA GLU A 31 5.65 -7.14 20.19
C GLU A 31 4.78 -7.77 19.10
N GLU A 32 3.62 -8.32 19.47
CA GLU A 32 2.69 -8.90 18.50
C GLU A 32 2.07 -7.81 17.62
N VAL A 33 1.72 -6.66 18.19
CA VAL A 33 1.25 -5.50 17.43
C VAL A 33 2.33 -4.99 16.47
N LYS A 34 3.60 -4.91 16.91
CA LYS A 34 4.73 -4.51 16.05
C LYS A 34 4.99 -5.50 14.91
N ARG A 35 4.86 -6.81 15.17
CA ARG A 35 4.95 -7.84 14.12
C ARG A 35 3.83 -7.71 13.10
N ASN A 36 2.59 -7.53 13.57
CA ASN A 36 1.45 -7.30 12.69
C ASN A 36 1.65 -6.03 11.87
N LEU A 37 2.14 -4.94 12.48
CA LEU A 37 2.46 -3.71 11.76
C LEU A 37 3.50 -3.95 10.65
N SER A 38 4.56 -4.71 10.93
CA SER A 38 5.57 -5.04 9.91
C SER A 38 4.96 -5.80 8.73
N ASN A 39 4.03 -6.73 8.97
CA ASN A 39 3.35 -7.49 7.90
C ASN A 39 2.40 -6.60 7.09
N GLU A 40 1.65 -5.71 7.76
CA GLU A 40 0.77 -4.76 7.10
C GLU A 40 1.54 -3.75 6.25
N LEU A 41 2.69 -3.27 6.73
CA LEU A 41 3.56 -2.36 5.98
C LEU A 41 4.11 -3.01 4.72
N GLN A 42 4.51 -4.27 4.76
CA GLN A 42 4.96 -5.00 3.56
C GLN A 42 3.84 -5.14 2.52
N GLN A 43 2.62 -5.43 2.96
CA GLN A 43 1.46 -5.50 2.07
C GLN A 43 1.10 -4.14 1.48
N LEU A 44 1.20 -3.07 2.28
CA LEU A 44 0.98 -1.70 1.82
C LEU A 44 2.04 -1.24 0.82
N GLU A 45 3.32 -1.55 1.07
CA GLU A 45 4.41 -1.27 0.13
C GLU A 45 4.19 -2.01 -1.20
N ALA A 46 3.80 -3.29 -1.16
CA ALA A 46 3.48 -4.05 -2.38
C ALA A 46 2.29 -3.47 -3.14
N ALA A 47 1.22 -3.05 -2.44
CA ALA A 47 0.07 -2.40 -3.07
C ALA A 47 0.46 -1.05 -3.70
N LEU A 48 1.32 -0.29 -3.03
CA LEU A 48 1.85 0.97 -3.55
C LEU A 48 2.74 0.74 -4.78
N ASP A 49 3.61 -0.27 -4.78
CA ASP A 49 4.45 -0.61 -5.93
C ASP A 49 3.60 -0.95 -7.16
N CYS A 50 2.52 -1.72 -6.98
CA CYS A 50 1.56 -2.00 -8.04
C CYS A 50 0.88 -0.73 -8.58
N LEU A 51 0.53 0.22 -7.71
CA LEU A 51 -0.05 1.50 -8.10
C LEU A 51 0.95 2.39 -8.86
N LEU A 52 2.23 2.33 -8.49
CA LEU A 52 3.29 3.13 -9.13
C LEU A 52 3.80 2.51 -10.44
N ASP A 53 3.47 1.25 -10.71
CA ASP A 53 3.82 0.61 -11.96
C ASP A 53 2.98 1.15 -13.13
N SER A 54 3.64 1.89 -14.01
CA SER A 54 3.04 2.51 -15.20
C SER A 54 2.37 1.52 -16.17
N ILE A 55 2.81 0.26 -16.18
CA ILE A 55 2.22 -0.79 -17.02
C ILE A 55 0.88 -1.22 -16.42
N THR A 56 0.87 -1.46 -15.11
CA THR A 56 -0.30 -1.85 -14.31
C THR A 56 -1.37 -0.75 -14.28
N CYS A 57 -0.97 0.53 -14.21
CA CYS A 57 -1.88 1.69 -14.20
C CYS A 57 -2.02 2.40 -15.56
N SER A 58 -1.95 1.65 -16.66
CA SER A 58 -1.99 2.21 -18.03
C SER A 58 -3.36 2.72 -18.50
N SER A 59 -4.41 2.61 -17.68
CA SER A 59 -5.77 3.07 -18.01
C SER A 59 -6.53 3.53 -16.77
N TYR A 60 -7.55 4.38 -16.96
CA TYR A 60 -8.43 4.86 -15.88
C TYR A 60 -9.03 3.73 -15.02
N PRO A 61 -9.65 2.68 -15.58
CA PRO A 61 -10.28 1.64 -14.75
C PRO A 61 -9.26 0.87 -13.93
N MET A 62 -8.06 0.65 -14.48
CA MET A 62 -6.98 -0.01 -13.74
C MET A 62 -6.48 0.87 -12.60
N LEU A 63 -6.24 2.16 -12.87
CA LEU A 63 -5.84 3.13 -11.85
C LEU A 63 -6.85 3.17 -10.68
N GLU A 64 -8.14 3.19 -10.97
CA GLU A 64 -9.21 3.15 -9.95
C GLU A 64 -9.18 1.86 -9.12
N ILE A 65 -9.07 0.69 -9.77
CA ILE A 65 -9.01 -0.62 -9.08
C ILE A 65 -7.78 -0.71 -8.14
N PHE A 66 -6.61 -0.29 -8.63
CA PHE A 66 -5.38 -0.34 -7.83
C PHE A 66 -5.38 0.71 -6.72
N TRP A 67 -5.95 1.89 -6.99
CA TRP A 67 -6.16 2.91 -5.97
C TRP A 67 -7.05 2.40 -4.83
N ASP A 68 -8.19 1.79 -5.13
CA ASP A 68 -9.10 1.24 -4.12
C ASP A 68 -8.45 0.12 -3.30
N THR A 69 -7.66 -0.74 -3.96
CA THR A 69 -6.90 -1.80 -3.30
C THR A 69 -5.86 -1.21 -2.34
N PHE A 70 -5.11 -0.20 -2.80
CA PHE A 70 -4.14 0.52 -1.99
C PHE A 70 -4.82 1.23 -0.81
N GLU A 71 -5.95 1.91 -1.01
CA GLU A 71 -6.72 2.61 0.03
C GLU A 71 -7.19 1.67 1.14
N LEU A 72 -7.65 0.47 0.77
CA LEU A 72 -8.06 -0.55 1.73
C LEU A 72 -6.88 -0.98 2.60
N GLN A 73 -5.74 -1.31 1.97
CA GLN A 73 -4.53 -1.73 2.65
C GLN A 73 -3.96 -0.61 3.53
N TYR A 74 -4.03 0.65 3.08
CA TYR A 74 -3.62 1.82 3.85
C TYR A 74 -4.42 1.95 5.15
N LYS A 75 -5.76 1.86 5.05
CA LYS A 75 -6.65 1.94 6.23
C LYS A 75 -6.36 0.82 7.23
N GLN A 76 -6.17 -0.41 6.75
CA GLN A 76 -5.81 -1.56 7.60
C GLN A 76 -4.47 -1.34 8.32
N THR A 77 -3.44 -0.93 7.56
CA THR A 77 -2.10 -0.66 8.10
C THR A 77 -2.14 0.45 9.15
N MET A 78 -2.82 1.56 8.88
CA MET A 78 -2.93 2.68 9.84
C MET A 78 -3.70 2.29 11.10
N ASN A 79 -4.70 1.41 11.00
CA ASN A 79 -5.40 0.88 12.18
C ASN A 79 -4.50 0.02 13.07
N VAL A 80 -3.53 -0.70 12.48
CA VAL A 80 -2.51 -1.43 13.26
C VAL A 80 -1.45 -0.48 13.79
N ALA A 81 -0.97 0.46 12.99
CA ALA A 81 0.06 1.42 13.37
C ALA A 81 -0.33 2.27 14.58
N ARG A 82 -1.59 2.74 14.64
CA ARG A 82 -2.13 3.50 15.79
C ARG A 82 -2.15 2.72 17.10
N LYS A 83 -2.04 1.39 17.08
CA LYS A 83 -1.93 0.55 18.29
C LYS A 83 -0.51 0.50 18.84
N VAL A 84 0.50 0.92 18.07
CA VAL A 84 1.89 1.04 18.52
C VAL A 84 2.11 2.45 19.07
N LYS A 85 2.43 2.59 20.35
CA LYS A 85 2.54 3.92 21.00
C LYS A 85 3.73 4.77 20.51
N SER A 86 4.76 4.13 19.94
CA SER A 86 6.04 4.77 19.62
C SER A 86 6.16 5.25 18.18
N VAL A 87 5.15 5.03 17.33
CA VAL A 87 5.24 5.36 15.90
C VAL A 87 4.64 6.73 15.59
N GLU A 88 5.34 7.51 14.77
CA GLU A 88 4.85 8.77 14.25
C GLU A 88 4.18 8.56 12.89
N LEU A 89 2.91 8.99 12.76
CA LEU A 89 2.11 8.76 11.56
C LEU A 89 1.96 9.99 10.67
N ALA A 90 2.29 11.19 11.18
CA ALA A 90 2.01 12.44 10.48
C ALA A 90 2.66 12.52 9.09
N GLY A 91 3.89 12.03 8.93
CA GLY A 91 4.57 11.99 7.63
C GLY A 91 3.89 11.04 6.63
N VAL A 92 3.41 9.90 7.12
CA VAL A 92 2.67 8.91 6.32
C VAL A 92 1.31 9.48 5.89
N GLU A 93 0.54 10.04 6.83
CA GLU A 93 -0.77 10.65 6.56
C GLU A 93 -0.66 11.84 5.60
N SER A 94 0.36 12.69 5.75
CA SER A 94 0.59 13.80 4.82
C SER A 94 0.95 13.32 3.42
N SER A 95 1.85 12.35 3.29
CA SER A 95 2.28 11.83 1.98
C SER A 95 1.16 11.04 1.28
N HIS A 96 0.29 10.39 2.07
CA HIS A 96 -0.90 9.71 1.58
C HIS A 96 -1.93 10.69 1.02
N GLU A 97 -2.22 11.79 1.71
CA GLU A 97 -3.16 12.81 1.21
C GLU A 97 -2.63 13.50 -0.06
N ASP A 98 -1.32 13.68 -0.20
CA ASP A 98 -0.72 14.14 -1.45
C ASP A 98 -0.93 13.14 -2.59
N LEU A 99 -0.73 11.84 -2.33
CA LEU A 99 -0.94 10.78 -3.33
C LEU A 99 -2.40 10.70 -3.76
N LYS A 100 -3.33 10.76 -2.79
CA LYS A 100 -4.77 10.78 -3.03
C LYS A 100 -5.20 11.95 -3.91
N LYS A 101 -4.62 13.15 -3.70
CA LYS A 101 -4.87 14.30 -4.59
C LYS A 101 -4.32 14.04 -5.99
N ALA A 102 -3.12 13.48 -6.13
CA ALA A 102 -2.53 13.17 -7.43
C ALA A 102 -3.39 12.17 -8.22
N VAL A 103 -3.84 11.09 -7.56
CA VAL A 103 -4.75 10.10 -8.17
C VAL A 103 -6.11 10.71 -8.48
N GLY A 104 -6.70 11.49 -7.56
CA GLY A 104 -7.96 12.19 -7.80
C GLY A 104 -7.90 13.12 -9.01
N ASN A 105 -6.81 13.87 -9.16
CA ASN A 105 -6.57 14.72 -10.33
C ASN A 105 -6.47 13.88 -11.60
N ALA A 106 -5.72 12.77 -11.57
CA ALA A 106 -5.59 11.87 -12.71
C ALA A 106 -6.93 11.26 -13.14
N LEU A 107 -7.81 10.92 -12.19
CA LEU A 107 -9.14 10.37 -12.46
C LEU A 107 -10.16 11.43 -12.92
N SER A 108 -9.97 12.70 -12.54
CA SER A 108 -10.94 13.78 -12.81
C SER A 108 -10.72 14.57 -14.10
N ASP A 109 -9.51 14.52 -14.67
CA ASP A 109 -9.10 15.43 -15.75
C ASP A 109 -9.02 14.76 -17.13
N GLN A 110 -9.13 15.54 -18.21
CA GLN A 110 -9.13 15.06 -19.60
C GLN A 110 -7.75 14.58 -20.09
N SER A 111 -6.66 14.85 -19.35
CA SER A 111 -5.32 14.42 -19.71
C SER A 111 -4.72 13.43 -18.71
N LEU A 112 -5.22 12.18 -18.74
CA LEU A 112 -4.69 11.06 -17.95
C LEU A 112 -3.16 11.04 -17.95
N GLN A 113 -2.54 11.17 -19.12
CA GLN A 113 -1.09 11.07 -19.28
C GLN A 113 -0.31 12.13 -18.49
N GLN A 114 -0.76 13.38 -18.46
CA GLN A 114 -0.02 14.44 -17.74
C GLN A 114 -0.11 14.27 -16.22
N ASN A 115 -1.24 13.75 -15.74
CA ASN A 115 -1.47 13.56 -14.30
C ASN A 115 -0.93 12.21 -13.79
N LEU A 116 -0.81 11.19 -14.64
CA LEU A 116 -0.13 9.93 -14.31
C LEU A 116 1.35 10.14 -13.97
N ASP A 117 2.02 11.11 -14.61
CA ASP A 117 3.44 11.40 -14.36
C ASP A 117 3.73 11.90 -12.93
N LEU A 118 2.72 12.46 -12.24
CA LEU A 118 2.86 12.94 -10.86
C LEU A 118 2.75 11.82 -9.82
N ILE A 119 2.03 10.75 -10.14
CA ILE A 119 1.75 9.64 -9.21
C ILE A 119 3.05 8.94 -8.76
N PRO A 120 4.00 8.56 -9.64
CA PRO A 120 5.29 7.99 -9.24
C PRO A 120 6.07 8.86 -8.26
N SER A 121 6.17 10.18 -8.52
CA SER A 121 6.94 11.10 -7.68
C SER A 121 6.32 11.26 -6.29
N VAL A 122 5.00 11.39 -6.21
CA VAL A 122 4.30 11.53 -4.93
C VAL A 122 4.27 10.20 -4.17
N GLY A 123 4.06 9.07 -4.86
CA GLY A 123 4.11 7.74 -4.25
C GLY A 123 5.49 7.39 -3.70
N ALA A 124 6.59 7.85 -4.31
CA ALA A 124 7.93 7.69 -3.75
C ALA A 124 8.10 8.38 -2.38
N LYS A 125 7.45 9.53 -2.15
CA LYS A 125 7.46 10.19 -0.82
C LYS A 125 6.73 9.34 0.22
N LEU A 126 5.61 8.72 -0.18
CA LEU A 126 4.90 7.81 0.69
C LEU A 126 5.75 6.56 0.99
N GLN A 127 6.40 5.96 -0.01
CA GLN A 127 7.33 4.84 0.21
C GLN A 127 8.42 5.19 1.24
N ILE A 128 9.01 6.39 1.17
CA ILE A 128 10.00 6.85 2.16
C ILE A 128 9.38 6.90 3.56
N SER A 129 8.21 7.50 3.69
CA SER A 129 7.50 7.62 4.97
C SER A 129 7.15 6.25 5.56
N LEU A 130 6.74 5.28 4.72
CA LEU A 130 6.47 3.91 5.14
C LEU A 130 7.72 3.18 5.62
N ARG A 131 8.88 3.39 4.99
CA ARG A 131 10.15 2.82 5.44
C ARG A 131 10.58 3.38 6.80
N GLU A 132 10.42 4.68 7.03
CA GLU A 132 10.71 5.29 8.34
C GLU A 132 9.76 4.77 9.42
N LEU A 133 8.48 4.61 9.10
CA LEU A 133 7.50 3.96 9.98
C LEU A 133 7.91 2.51 10.29
N ASN A 134 8.40 1.76 9.31
CA ASN A 134 8.86 0.39 9.51
C ASN A 134 10.08 0.32 10.45
N LYS A 135 11.04 1.25 10.33
CA LYS A 135 12.21 1.32 11.22
C LYS A 135 11.84 1.59 12.68
N THR A 136 10.83 2.41 12.92
CA THR A 136 10.38 2.80 14.27
C THR A 136 9.37 1.80 14.86
N GLY A 137 8.64 1.09 14.00
CA GLY A 137 7.63 0.11 14.37
C GLY A 137 8.13 -1.34 14.49
N THR A 138 9.35 -1.66 14.05
CA THR A 138 9.88 -3.03 14.11
C THR A 138 10.57 -3.35 15.45
N PRO A 139 10.42 -4.57 15.98
CA PRO A 139 11.15 -5.00 17.17
C PRO A 139 12.66 -5.03 16.88
N ILE A 140 13.47 -4.38 17.72
CA ILE A 140 14.93 -4.53 17.69
C ILE A 140 15.23 -5.96 18.17
N LYS A 141 15.95 -6.73 17.35
CA LYS A 141 16.40 -8.09 17.70
C LYS A 141 17.44 -8.08 18.82
#